data_AF-A0A397S2E5-F1
#
_entry.id   AF-A0A397S2E5-F1
#
_cell.length_a   1.000
_cell.length_b   1.000
_cell.length_c   1.000
_cell.angle_alpha   90.00
_cell.angle_beta   90.00
_cell.angle_gamma   90.00
#
_symmetry.space_group_name_H-M   'P 1'
#
loop_
_entity.id
_entity.type
_entity.pdbx_description
1 polymer ?
#
loop_
_entity_poly.entity_id
_entity_poly.type
_entity_poly.pdbx_seq_one_letter_code
_entity_poly.pdbx_strand_id
1 'polypeptide(L)'
;MRRTRMSLKHKTLKRMMIRITHLYLSKMTIQITYQGQNPPPLLISSSQLEDFRESYKKMNVAHKWVLSSGRCVEDTLFEHCERLPVESLLHSWVIDLDDREAESLFTTEEWNEIQRAVKKLPEVDRTFADSMMRFSDVKTTSDLRRVLKTTSFLYENEPYDRLKHYDAEWTEVVMRK
;
A
#
# COMPACT_ATOMS: atom_id res chain seq x y z
N MET A 1 38.96 3.35 7.50
CA MET A 1 37.92 3.61 8.53
C MET A 1 36.71 4.32 7.90
N ARG A 2 35.83 3.60 7.18
CA ARG A 2 34.55 4.14 6.63
C ARG A 2 33.56 2.98 6.39
N ARG A 3 32.96 2.42 7.43
CA ARG A 3 31.89 1.40 7.33
C ARG A 3 30.90 1.54 8.50
N THR A 4 30.21 2.69 8.59
CA THR A 4 29.17 2.81 9.65
C THR A 4 27.99 3.74 9.34
N ARG A 5 27.89 4.36 8.14
CA ARG A 5 26.75 5.24 7.80
C ARG A 5 25.63 4.61 6.96
N MET A 6 25.86 3.47 6.29
CA MET A 6 24.81 2.79 5.49
C MET A 6 23.87 1.89 6.32
N SER A 7 24.23 1.55 7.57
CA SER A 7 23.48 0.57 8.39
C SER A 7 22.25 1.16 9.09
N LEU A 8 22.24 2.47 9.41
CA LEU A 8 21.12 3.09 10.12
C LEU A 8 19.94 3.43 9.20
N LYS A 9 20.18 3.96 7.99
CA LYS A 9 19.11 4.32 7.04
C LYS A 9 18.28 3.09 6.63
N HIS A 10 18.94 1.93 6.48
CA HIS A 10 18.29 0.69 6.06
C HIS A 10 17.48 0.01 7.19
N LYS A 11 17.79 0.28 8.46
CA LYS A 11 17.05 -0.24 9.63
C LYS A 11 15.80 0.58 9.92
N THR A 12 15.84 1.91 9.70
CA THR A 12 14.67 2.78 9.88
C THR A 12 13.60 2.53 8.80
N LEU A 13 14.00 2.38 7.54
CA LEU A 13 13.08 2.00 6.44
C LEU A 13 12.45 0.61 6.64
N LYS A 14 13.22 -0.37 7.15
CA LYS A 14 12.68 -1.70 7.45
C LYS A 14 11.65 -1.67 8.60
N ARG A 15 11.80 -0.81 9.60
CA ARG A 15 10.81 -0.68 10.69
C ARG A 15 9.55 0.06 10.26
N MET A 16 9.66 1.02 9.34
CA MET A 16 8.50 1.73 8.78
C MET A 16 7.70 0.83 7.84
N MET A 17 8.36 0.03 6.98
CA MET A 17 7.67 -0.93 6.11
C MET A 17 6.94 -2.03 6.86
N ILE A 18 7.47 -2.56 7.98
CA ILE A 18 6.83 -3.67 8.72
C ILE A 18 5.53 -3.21 9.41
N ARG A 19 5.43 -1.94 9.83
CA ARG A 19 4.17 -1.39 10.36
C ARG A 19 3.14 -1.16 9.26
N ILE A 20 3.58 -0.74 8.07
CA ILE A 20 2.69 -0.56 6.91
C ILE A 20 2.07 -1.89 6.48
N THR A 21 2.85 -2.99 6.38
CA THR A 21 2.29 -4.29 5.96
C THR A 21 1.27 -4.87 6.94
N HIS A 22 1.45 -4.71 8.26
CA HIS A 22 0.50 -5.26 9.24
C HIS A 22 -0.83 -4.48 9.28
N LEU A 23 -0.78 -3.15 9.06
CA LEU A 23 -1.98 -2.32 8.92
C LEU A 23 -2.68 -2.56 7.58
N TYR A 24 -1.92 -2.73 6.50
CA TYR A 24 -2.48 -3.00 5.17
C TYR A 24 -3.21 -4.36 5.13
N LEU A 25 -2.61 -5.41 5.69
CA LEU A 25 -3.25 -6.73 5.75
C LEU A 25 -4.50 -6.74 6.65
N SER A 26 -4.48 -6.00 7.78
CA SER A 26 -5.65 -5.86 8.65
C SER A 26 -6.78 -5.09 7.98
N LYS A 27 -6.49 -3.99 7.28
CA LYS A 27 -7.50 -3.17 6.56
C LYS A 27 -8.02 -3.87 5.29
N MET A 28 -7.16 -4.60 4.58
CA MET A 28 -7.54 -5.39 3.40
C MET A 28 -8.42 -6.60 3.77
N THR A 29 -8.21 -7.21 4.95
CA THR A 29 -9.10 -8.28 5.48
C THR A 29 -10.50 -7.75 5.81
N ILE A 30 -10.61 -6.49 6.24
CA ILE A 30 -11.90 -5.83 6.49
C ILE A 30 -12.60 -5.46 5.18
N GLN A 31 -11.87 -5.06 4.13
CA GLN A 31 -12.48 -4.74 2.83
C GLN A 31 -12.98 -5.96 2.05
N ILE A 32 -12.30 -7.11 2.14
CA ILE A 32 -12.71 -8.33 1.41
C ILE A 32 -14.02 -8.92 1.95
N THR A 33 -14.40 -8.64 3.21
CA THR A 33 -15.64 -9.14 3.81
C THR A 33 -16.88 -8.28 3.52
N TYR A 34 -16.75 -7.10 2.92
CA TYR A 34 -17.83 -6.11 2.76
C TYR A 34 -18.13 -5.78 1.27
N GLN A 35 -18.60 -6.76 0.51
CA GLN A 35 -19.22 -6.52 -0.81
C GLN A 35 -20.74 -6.53 -0.62
N GLY A 36 -21.36 -5.36 -0.38
CA GLY A 36 -22.84 -5.26 -0.45
C GLY A 36 -23.54 -4.10 0.24
N GLN A 37 -22.91 -3.36 1.16
CA GLN A 37 -23.49 -2.16 1.76
C GLN A 37 -22.39 -1.12 2.00
N ASN A 38 -22.65 0.15 1.67
CA ASN A 38 -21.78 1.26 2.07
C ASN A 38 -21.71 1.25 3.59
N PRO A 39 -20.56 0.86 4.18
CA PRO A 39 -20.46 0.84 5.63
C PRO A 39 -20.62 2.27 6.15
N PRO A 40 -21.25 2.46 7.32
CA PRO A 40 -21.29 3.77 7.95
C PRO A 40 -19.86 4.32 8.08
N PRO A 41 -19.65 5.64 7.89
CA PRO A 41 -18.34 6.24 8.02
C PRO A 41 -17.69 5.84 9.35
N LEU A 42 -16.48 5.29 9.29
CA LEU A 42 -15.75 4.89 10.49
C LEU A 42 -15.36 6.16 11.26
N LEU A 43 -16.01 6.42 12.39
CA LEU A 43 -15.63 7.55 13.23
C LEU A 43 -14.25 7.30 13.83
N ILE A 44 -13.41 8.34 13.85
CA ILE A 44 -12.11 8.23 14.51
C ILE A 44 -12.32 8.20 16.03
N SER A 45 -11.76 7.20 16.71
CA SER A 45 -11.77 7.16 18.17
C SER A 45 -10.81 8.18 18.78
N SER A 46 -11.06 8.60 20.01
CA SER A 46 -10.16 9.50 20.75
C SER A 46 -8.75 8.93 20.90
N SER A 47 -8.63 7.61 21.10
CA SER A 47 -7.33 6.94 21.17
C SER A 47 -6.58 6.97 19.83
N GLN A 48 -7.27 6.71 18.71
CA GLN A 48 -6.65 6.79 17.38
C GLN A 48 -6.19 8.22 17.05
N LEU A 49 -6.99 9.22 17.43
CA LEU A 49 -6.64 10.63 17.22
C LEU A 49 -5.42 11.04 18.07
N GLU A 50 -5.31 10.56 19.32
CA GLU A 50 -4.13 10.84 20.15
C GLU A 50 -2.89 10.12 19.63
N ASP A 51 -3.01 8.86 19.19
CA ASP A 51 -1.92 8.13 18.53
C ASP A 51 -1.41 8.88 17.28
N PHE A 52 -2.34 9.42 16.48
CA PHE A 52 -2.02 10.26 15.32
C PHE A 52 -1.25 11.52 15.74
N ARG A 53 -1.75 12.27 16.74
CA ARG A 53 -1.09 13.45 17.29
C ARG A 53 0.30 13.16 17.84
N GLU A 54 0.45 12.06 18.58
CA GLU A 54 1.75 11.62 19.07
C GLU A 54 2.71 11.29 17.92
N SER A 55 2.21 10.63 16.87
CA SER A 55 3.02 10.29 15.70
C SER A 55 3.55 11.55 15.02
N TYR A 56 2.73 12.59 14.87
CA TYR A 56 3.12 13.89 14.33
C TYR A 56 4.15 14.59 15.21
N LYS A 57 3.92 14.67 16.53
CA LYS A 57 4.85 15.28 17.50
C LYS A 57 6.25 14.63 17.48
N LYS A 58 6.31 13.32 17.21
CA LYS A 58 7.56 12.54 17.16
C LYS A 58 8.28 12.65 15.80
N MET A 59 7.70 13.31 14.79
CA MET A 59 8.33 13.46 13.48
C MET A 59 9.58 14.34 13.57
N ASN A 60 10.62 13.93 12.86
CA ASN A 60 11.81 14.76 12.69
C ASN A 60 11.53 15.82 11.62
N VAL A 61 11.57 17.10 12.00
CA VAL A 61 11.35 18.24 11.12
C VAL A 61 12.25 18.20 9.88
N ALA A 62 13.50 17.75 10.01
CA ALA A 62 14.44 17.66 8.89
C ALA A 62 14.08 16.57 7.85
N HIS A 63 13.11 15.71 8.15
CA HIS A 63 12.65 14.64 7.25
C HIS A 63 11.21 14.85 6.75
N LYS A 64 10.54 15.93 7.16
CA LYS A 64 9.21 16.25 6.62
C LYS A 64 9.33 16.59 5.14
N TRP A 65 8.29 16.25 4.38
CA TRP A 65 8.24 16.51 2.96
C TRP A 65 7.80 17.94 2.71
N VAL A 66 8.74 18.77 2.27
CA VAL A 66 8.50 20.15 1.84
C VAL A 66 8.43 20.19 0.32
N LEU A 67 7.32 20.69 -0.21
CA LEU A 67 7.10 20.89 -1.64
C LEU A 67 7.91 22.09 -2.15
N SER A 68 8.02 22.22 -3.47
CA SER A 68 8.69 23.36 -4.11
C SER A 68 8.07 24.72 -3.75
N SER A 69 6.78 24.74 -3.38
CA SER A 69 6.08 25.93 -2.86
C SER A 69 6.54 26.36 -1.46
N GLY A 70 7.31 25.53 -0.76
CA GLY A 70 7.66 25.69 0.65
C GLY A 70 6.61 25.11 1.62
N ARG A 71 5.48 24.59 1.11
CA ARG A 71 4.45 23.96 1.94
C ARG A 71 4.92 22.59 2.42
N CYS A 72 4.69 22.30 3.70
CA CYS A 72 4.96 21.01 4.30
C CYS A 72 3.73 20.10 4.16
N VAL A 73 3.92 18.92 3.56
CA VAL A 73 2.84 17.95 3.31
C VAL A 73 2.28 17.42 4.61
N GLU A 74 3.12 16.92 5.52
CA GLU A 74 2.66 16.34 6.78
C GLU A 74 1.95 17.37 7.67
N ASP A 75 2.36 18.63 7.64
CA ASP A 75 1.70 19.70 8.41
C ASP A 75 0.30 19.96 7.86
N THR A 76 0.18 20.01 6.54
CA THR A 76 -1.10 20.20 5.84
C THR A 76 -2.07 19.05 6.15
N LEU A 77 -1.58 17.81 6.08
CA LEU A 77 -2.37 16.63 6.43
C LEU A 77 -2.77 16.62 7.90
N PHE A 78 -1.86 16.98 8.81
CA PHE A 78 -2.13 17.02 10.24
C PHE A 78 -3.24 18.02 10.58
N GLU A 79 -3.14 19.25 10.08
CA GLU A 79 -4.14 20.29 10.30
C GLU A 79 -5.53 19.90 9.77
N HIS A 80 -5.58 19.22 8.63
CA HIS A 80 -6.84 18.71 8.07
C HIS A 80 -7.43 17.59 8.93
N CYS A 81 -6.64 16.54 9.19
CA CYS A 81 -7.06 15.37 9.95
C CYS A 81 -7.47 15.70 11.40
N GLU A 82 -6.87 16.71 12.03
CA GLU A 82 -7.24 17.09 13.39
C GLU A 82 -8.72 17.49 13.52
N ARG A 83 -9.32 17.98 12.43
CA ARG A 83 -10.70 18.45 12.37
C ARG A 83 -11.66 17.41 11.77
N LEU A 84 -11.13 16.27 11.30
CA LEU A 84 -11.91 15.27 10.60
C LEU A 84 -12.56 14.27 11.59
N PRO A 85 -13.89 14.17 11.65
CA PRO A 85 -14.57 13.24 12.57
C PRO A 85 -14.55 11.79 12.09
N VAL A 86 -14.24 11.57 10.81
CA VAL A 86 -14.21 10.26 10.16
C VAL A 86 -12.76 9.87 9.93
N GLU A 87 -12.43 8.60 10.18
CA GLU A 87 -11.12 8.04 9.87
C GLU A 87 -10.91 8.02 8.35
N SER A 88 -9.82 8.64 7.91
CA SER A 88 -9.31 8.61 6.54
C SER A 88 -7.90 8.02 6.47
N LEU A 89 -7.44 7.66 5.27
CA LEU A 89 -6.07 7.17 5.04
C LEU A 89 -4.99 8.20 5.44
N LEU A 90 -5.33 9.48 5.40
CA LEU A 90 -4.46 10.58 5.81
C LEU A 90 -4.03 10.48 7.28
N HIS A 91 -4.85 9.92 8.17
CA HIS A 91 -4.49 9.65 9.57
C HIS A 91 -3.38 8.60 9.72
N SER A 92 -3.08 7.86 8.65
CA SER A 92 -1.97 6.91 8.59
C SER A 92 -0.79 7.44 7.75
N TRP A 93 -0.79 8.73 7.41
CA TRP A 93 0.20 9.37 6.54
C TRP A 93 0.27 8.73 5.14
N VAL A 94 -0.87 8.22 4.67
CA VAL A 94 -1.03 7.62 3.34
C VAL A 94 -1.87 8.55 2.50
N ILE A 95 -1.30 9.05 1.40
CA ILE A 95 -2.00 9.83 0.38
C ILE A 95 -2.44 8.86 -0.70
N ASP A 96 -3.75 8.74 -0.90
CA ASP A 96 -4.32 8.11 -2.10
C ASP A 96 -4.37 9.17 -3.20
N LEU A 97 -3.76 8.88 -4.35
CA LEU A 97 -3.69 9.82 -5.47
C LEU A 97 -5.02 9.94 -6.23
N ASP A 98 -5.97 9.05 -5.97
CA ASP A 98 -7.33 9.09 -6.53
C ASP A 98 -8.35 9.68 -5.55
N ASP A 99 -7.93 10.05 -4.33
CA ASP A 99 -8.78 10.67 -3.32
C ASP A 99 -8.92 12.19 -3.54
N ARG A 100 -10.14 12.62 -3.88
CA ARG A 100 -10.46 14.03 -4.12
C ARG A 100 -10.34 14.89 -2.87
N GLU A 101 -10.57 14.32 -1.69
CA GLU A 101 -10.43 15.08 -0.44
C GLU A 101 -8.96 15.42 -0.23
N ALA A 102 -8.06 14.45 -0.36
CA ALA A 102 -6.62 14.65 -0.33
C ALA A 102 -6.14 15.64 -1.41
N GLU A 103 -6.60 15.52 -2.66
CA GLU A 103 -6.25 16.43 -3.75
C GLU A 103 -6.62 17.89 -3.40
N SER A 104 -7.80 18.10 -2.83
CA SER A 104 -8.32 19.43 -2.50
C SER A 104 -7.51 20.20 -1.44
N LEU A 105 -6.63 19.52 -0.70
CA LEU A 105 -5.75 20.14 0.29
C LEU A 105 -4.58 20.90 -0.35
N PHE A 106 -4.31 20.65 -1.62
CA PHE A 106 -3.16 21.18 -2.34
C PHE A 106 -3.58 22.00 -3.55
N THR A 107 -2.70 22.91 -3.97
CA THR A 107 -2.86 23.57 -5.27
C THR A 107 -2.62 22.56 -6.40
N THR A 108 -3.09 22.87 -7.62
CA THR A 108 -2.88 22.01 -8.79
C THR A 108 -1.39 21.76 -9.04
N GLU A 109 -0.53 22.76 -8.84
CA GLU A 109 0.92 22.62 -9.01
C GLU A 109 1.55 21.69 -7.97
N GLU A 110 1.15 21.85 -6.70
CA GLU A 110 1.58 21.01 -5.58
C GLU A 110 1.12 19.56 -5.74
N TRP A 111 -0.13 19.34 -6.14
CA TRP A 111 -0.66 18.00 -6.38
C TRP A 111 0.09 17.28 -7.51
N ASN A 112 0.36 18.00 -8.61
CA ASN A 112 1.19 17.48 -9.70
C ASN A 112 2.63 17.16 -9.26
N GLU A 113 3.20 17.91 -8.30
CA GLU A 113 4.49 17.56 -7.69
C GLU A 113 4.40 16.26 -6.88
N ILE A 114 3.36 16.11 -6.06
CA ILE A 114 3.08 14.92 -5.26
C ILE A 114 2.94 13.68 -6.16
N GLN A 115 2.12 13.76 -7.21
CA GLN A 115 1.92 12.68 -8.17
C GLN A 115 3.23 12.26 -8.86
N ARG A 116 4.08 13.23 -9.21
CA ARG A 116 5.39 12.96 -9.86
C ARG A 116 6.41 12.34 -8.92
N ALA A 117 6.29 12.55 -7.61
CA ALA A 117 7.16 11.92 -6.62
C ALA A 117 6.91 10.41 -6.50
N VAL A 118 5.71 9.95 -6.87
CA VAL A 118 5.37 8.53 -6.86
C VAL A 118 5.97 7.84 -8.08
N LYS A 119 6.81 6.82 -7.81
CA LYS A 119 7.30 5.95 -8.89
C LYS A 119 6.12 5.19 -9.46
N LYS A 120 5.97 5.24 -10.79
CA LYS A 120 5.03 4.37 -11.49
C LYS A 120 5.30 2.93 -11.08
N LEU A 121 4.26 2.24 -10.65
CA LEU A 121 4.31 0.80 -10.49
C LEU A 121 4.66 0.18 -11.85
N PRO A 122 5.44 -0.90 -11.88
CA PRO A 122 5.66 -1.62 -13.14
C PRO A 122 4.30 -2.03 -13.70
N GLU A 123 4.16 -1.94 -15.03
CA GLU A 123 2.99 -2.49 -15.69
C GLU A 123 2.90 -3.99 -15.38
N VAL A 124 1.69 -4.43 -15.05
CA VAL A 124 1.42 -5.84 -14.85
C VAL A 124 1.43 -6.49 -16.22
N ASP A 125 2.39 -7.40 -16.43
CA ASP A 125 2.42 -8.21 -17.64
C ASP A 125 1.18 -9.11 -17.70
N ARG A 126 0.68 -9.33 -18.92
CA ARG A 126 -0.50 -10.16 -19.16
C ARG A 126 -0.31 -11.58 -18.65
N THR A 127 0.89 -12.15 -18.76
CA THR A 127 1.19 -13.50 -18.26
C THR A 127 1.03 -13.59 -16.75
N PHE A 128 1.46 -12.55 -16.03
CA PHE A 128 1.29 -12.46 -14.59
C PHE A 128 -0.20 -12.32 -14.22
N ALA A 129 -0.92 -11.43 -14.91
CA ALA A 129 -2.36 -11.25 -14.71
C ALA A 129 -3.13 -12.56 -14.95
N ASP A 130 -2.86 -13.25 -16.06
CA ASP A 130 -3.49 -14.52 -16.41
C ASP A 130 -3.17 -15.60 -15.36
N SER A 131 -1.94 -15.65 -14.83
CA SER A 131 -1.57 -16.57 -13.75
C SER A 131 -2.38 -16.31 -12.47
N MET A 132 -2.56 -15.05 -12.10
CA MET A 132 -3.37 -14.64 -10.93
C MET A 132 -4.87 -14.93 -11.14
N MET A 133 -5.38 -14.70 -12.35
CA MET A 133 -6.79 -14.88 -12.70
C MET A 133 -7.27 -16.33 -12.57
N ARG A 134 -6.37 -17.33 -12.63
CA ARG A 134 -6.71 -18.73 -12.32
C ARG A 134 -7.37 -18.91 -10.96
N PHE A 135 -7.11 -18.00 -10.02
CA PHE A 135 -7.58 -18.07 -8.65
C PHE A 135 -8.76 -17.12 -8.34
N SER A 136 -9.26 -16.36 -9.33
CA SER A 136 -10.28 -15.30 -9.08
C SER A 136 -11.57 -15.82 -8.43
N ASP A 137 -11.98 -17.04 -8.80
CA ASP A 137 -13.23 -17.65 -8.36
C ASP A 137 -13.06 -18.59 -7.15
N VAL A 138 -11.84 -18.71 -6.61
CA VAL A 138 -11.56 -19.56 -5.46
C VAL A 138 -12.21 -18.97 -4.20
N LYS A 139 -13.15 -19.71 -3.59
CA LYS A 139 -13.82 -19.30 -2.34
C LYS A 139 -13.45 -20.18 -1.14
N THR A 140 -12.92 -21.38 -1.39
CA THR A 140 -12.59 -22.35 -0.34
C THR A 140 -11.19 -22.93 -0.51
N THR A 141 -10.63 -23.49 0.57
CA THR A 141 -9.34 -24.20 0.53
C THR A 141 -9.37 -25.44 -0.37
N SER A 142 -10.55 -26.07 -0.51
CA SER A 142 -10.77 -27.18 -1.44
C SER A 142 -10.69 -26.73 -2.89
N ASP A 143 -11.28 -25.58 -3.23
CA ASP A 143 -11.18 -24.99 -4.58
C ASP A 143 -9.74 -24.59 -4.89
N LEU A 144 -9.05 -23.96 -3.94
CA LEU A 144 -7.63 -23.61 -4.08
C LEU A 144 -6.80 -24.86 -4.39
N ARG A 145 -6.97 -25.93 -3.61
CA ARG A 145 -6.27 -27.20 -3.81
C ARG A 145 -6.60 -27.84 -5.15
N ARG A 146 -7.84 -27.68 -5.65
CA ARG A 146 -8.24 -28.15 -6.98
C ARG A 146 -7.48 -27.37 -8.06
N VAL A 147 -7.54 -26.04 -8.05
CA VAL A 147 -6.86 -25.18 -9.05
C VAL A 147 -5.36 -25.43 -9.07
N LEU A 148 -4.72 -25.54 -7.90
CA LEU A 148 -3.28 -25.83 -7.78
C LEU A 148 -2.86 -27.22 -8.29
N LYS A 149 -3.80 -28.14 -8.46
CA LYS A 149 -3.55 -29.49 -8.98
C LYS A 149 -3.90 -29.62 -10.46
N THR A 150 -4.89 -28.88 -10.94
CA THR A 150 -5.44 -29.03 -12.30
C THR A 150 -4.95 -27.96 -13.27
N THR A 151 -4.32 -26.90 -12.78
CA THR A 151 -3.79 -25.81 -13.60
C THR A 151 -2.31 -25.62 -13.32
N SER A 152 -1.60 -25.09 -14.32
CA SER A 152 -0.18 -24.75 -14.24
C SER A 152 0.00 -23.37 -14.87
N PHE A 153 0.99 -22.62 -14.39
CA PHE A 153 1.42 -21.37 -15.03
C PHE A 153 2.28 -21.62 -16.29
N LEU A 154 2.84 -22.82 -16.44
CA LEU A 154 3.56 -23.27 -17.62
C LEU A 154 2.65 -24.11 -18.51
N TYR A 155 2.64 -23.83 -19.81
CA TYR A 155 1.99 -24.67 -20.80
C TYR A 155 2.70 -26.03 -20.93
N GLU A 156 1.94 -27.04 -21.33
CA GLU A 156 2.46 -28.39 -21.52
C GLU A 156 3.56 -28.38 -22.60
N ASN A 157 4.74 -28.90 -22.26
CA ASN A 157 5.95 -28.92 -23.10
C ASN A 157 6.69 -27.59 -23.30
N GLU A 158 6.33 -26.52 -22.60
CA GLU A 158 7.12 -25.29 -22.61
C GLU A 158 8.29 -25.36 -21.61
N PRO A 159 9.56 -25.16 -22.04
CA PRO A 159 10.67 -25.07 -21.10
C PRO A 159 10.60 -23.79 -20.27
N TYR A 160 11.01 -23.88 -19.01
CA TYR A 160 11.06 -22.72 -18.14
C TYR A 160 12.09 -21.70 -18.62
N ASP A 161 11.59 -20.54 -19.07
CA ASP A 161 12.35 -19.29 -19.22
C ASP A 161 12.13 -18.37 -18.01
N ARG A 162 13.23 -18.00 -17.33
CA ARG A 162 13.18 -17.11 -16.16
C ARG A 162 12.67 -15.70 -16.48
N LEU A 163 13.00 -15.13 -17.64
CA LEU A 163 12.56 -13.77 -18.00
C LEU A 163 11.07 -13.71 -18.27
N LYS A 164 10.46 -14.83 -18.68
CA LYS A 164 9.04 -14.94 -19.01
C LYS A 164 8.19 -15.45 -17.84
N HIS A 165 8.68 -16.44 -17.09
CA HIS A 165 7.84 -17.21 -16.17
C HIS A 165 8.07 -16.93 -14.69
N TYR A 166 9.08 -16.12 -14.32
CA TYR A 166 9.43 -15.87 -12.92
C TYR A 166 8.25 -15.32 -12.10
N ASP A 167 7.54 -14.32 -12.62
CA ASP A 167 6.42 -13.71 -11.90
C ASP A 167 5.22 -14.67 -11.79
N ALA A 168 4.97 -15.47 -12.82
CA ALA A 168 3.89 -16.45 -12.83
C ALA A 168 4.17 -17.64 -11.91
N GLU A 169 5.44 -18.06 -11.80
CA GLU A 169 5.93 -19.03 -10.81
C GLU A 169 5.77 -18.48 -9.39
N TRP A 170 6.14 -17.22 -9.17
CA TRP A 170 5.99 -16.56 -7.87
C TRP A 170 4.53 -16.58 -7.41
N THR A 171 3.57 -16.30 -8.29
CA THR A 171 2.13 -16.41 -7.98
C THR A 171 1.79 -17.79 -7.43
N GLU A 172 2.27 -18.84 -8.11
CA GLU A 172 1.98 -20.21 -7.71
C GLU A 172 2.62 -20.56 -6.35
N VAL A 173 3.82 -20.08 -6.09
CA VAL A 173 4.49 -20.25 -4.78
C VAL A 173 3.73 -19.53 -3.67
N VAL A 174 3.22 -18.33 -3.92
CA VAL A 174 2.44 -17.56 -2.92
C VAL A 174 1.11 -18.23 -2.63
N MET A 175 0.41 -18.72 -3.65
CA MET A 175 -0.89 -19.38 -3.48
C MET A 175 -0.79 -20.76 -2.82
N ARG A 176 0.42 -21.35 -2.75
CA ARG A 176 0.68 -22.63 -2.06
C ARG A 176 1.01 -22.46 -0.58
N LYS A 177 1.33 -21.26 -0.11
CA LYS A 177 1.65 -20.96 1.29
C LYS A 177 0.40 -20.73 2.12
#